data_AF-A0AAI8X3V7-F1
#
_entry.id   AF-A0AAI8X3V7-F1
#
_cell.length_a   1.000
_cell.length_b   1.000
_cell.length_c   1.000
_cell.angle_alpha   90.00
_cell.angle_beta   90.00
_cell.angle_gamma   90.00
#
_symmetry.space_group_name_H-M   'P 1'
#
loop_
_entity.id
_entity.type
_entity.pdbx_description
1 polymer ?
#
loop_
_entity_poly.entity_id
_entity_poly.type
_entity_poly.pdbx_seq_one_letter_code
_entity_poly.pdbx_strand_id
1 'polypeptide(L)' 'MQRGNSKHSSRQDDELKHELDGTVRGNRTSRSEEWRDPEPPADDDPDVPTAGPSRRES' A
#
# COMPACT_ATOMS: atom_id res chain seq x y z
N MET A 1 20.58 31.39 5.67
CA MET A 1 19.95 30.10 5.36
C MET A 1 18.62 30.37 4.67
N GLN A 2 18.52 30.10 3.38
CA GLN A 2 17.26 30.24 2.65
C GLN A 2 16.43 28.98 2.91
N ARG A 3 15.35 29.10 3.69
CA ARG A 3 14.38 28.01 3.82
C ARG A 3 13.57 28.00 2.53
N GLY A 4 14.01 27.19 1.56
CA GLY A 4 13.32 26.99 0.29
C GLY A 4 11.93 26.43 0.55
N ASN A 5 10.92 27.12 0.03
CA ASN A 5 9.56 26.60 -0.01
C ASN A 5 9.51 25.45 -1.03
N SER A 6 9.41 24.21 -0.54
CA SER A 6 9.29 22.99 -1.36
C SER A 6 7.84 22.63 -1.72
N LYS A 7 6.90 23.57 -1.55
CA LYS A 7 5.48 23.32 -1.82
C LYS A 7 5.25 23.25 -3.34
N HIS A 8 4.73 22.12 -3.80
CA HIS A 8 4.28 21.98 -5.18
C HIS A 8 3.04 22.84 -5.45
N SER A 9 2.83 23.21 -6.71
CA SER A 9 1.58 23.85 -7.14
C SER A 9 0.48 22.81 -7.28
N SER A 10 -0.78 23.21 -7.17
CA SER A 10 -1.94 22.29 -7.26
C SER A 10 -1.90 21.41 -8.52
N ARG A 11 -1.50 21.98 -9.66
CA ARG A 11 -1.35 21.25 -10.92
C ARG A 11 -0.28 20.15 -10.85
N GLN A 12 0.82 20.41 -10.17
CA GLN A 12 1.90 19.43 -9.98
C GLN A 12 1.48 18.34 -8.99
N ASP A 13 0.73 18.69 -7.94
CA ASP A 13 0.15 17.70 -7.04
C ASP A 13 -0.84 16.76 -7.77
N ASP A 14 -1.66 17.30 -8.68
CA ASP A 14 -2.60 16.51 -9.50
C ASP A 14 -1.86 15.53 -10.43
N GLU A 15 -0.73 15.95 -11.00
CA GLU A 15 0.12 15.12 -11.85
C GLU A 15 0.79 13.99 -11.05
N LEU A 16 1.39 14.31 -9.90
CA LEU A 16 1.99 13.34 -8.99
C LEU A 16 0.97 12.32 -8.48
N LYS A 17 -0.25 12.78 -8.18
CA LYS A 17 -1.35 11.89 -7.79
C LYS A 17 -1.72 10.92 -8.91
N HIS A 18 -1.75 11.39 -10.16
CA HIS A 18 -2.10 10.56 -11.31
C HIS A 18 -1.06 9.45 -11.55
N GLU A 19 0.22 9.77 -11.41
CA GLU A 19 1.32 8.79 -11.47
C GLU A 19 1.19 7.72 -10.37
N LEU A 20 0.87 8.15 -9.15
CA LEU A 20 0.80 7.28 -7.98
C LEU A 20 -0.49 6.42 -7.96
N ASP A 21 -1.61 6.92 -8.48
CA ASP A 21 -2.91 6.26 -8.47
C ASP A 21 -2.89 4.89 -9.17
N GLY A 22 -2.18 4.78 -10.31
CA GLY A 22 -2.03 3.52 -11.05
C GLY A 22 -1.31 2.44 -10.24
N THR A 23 -0.26 2.82 -9.51
CA THR A 23 0.50 1.90 -8.65
C THR A 23 -0.31 1.47 -7.44
N VAL A 24 -1.00 2.41 -6.78
CA VAL A 24 -1.81 2.13 -5.58
C VAL A 24 -3.05 1.29 -5.90
N ARG A 25 -3.70 1.51 -7.05
CA ARG A 25 -4.82 0.67 -7.49
C ARG A 25 -4.37 -0.68 -8.05
N GLY A 26 -3.22 -0.74 -8.70
CA GLY A 26 -2.72 -1.97 -9.33
C GLY A 26 -2.13 -3.00 -8.36
N ASN A 27 -1.62 -2.57 -7.20
CA ASN A 27 -1.00 -3.45 -6.21
C ASN A 27 -1.99 -4.09 -5.21
N ARG A 28 -3.29 -3.86 -5.37
CA ARG A 28 -4.33 -4.43 -4.50
C ARG A 28 -5.20 -5.38 -5.29
N THR A 29 -5.56 -6.50 -4.67
CA THR A 29 -6.59 -7.40 -5.20
C THR A 29 -7.87 -6.58 -5.44
N SER A 30 -8.63 -6.93 -6.49
CA SER A 30 -9.90 -6.25 -6.74
C SER A 30 -10.77 -6.32 -5.48
N ARG A 31 -11.62 -5.32 -5.23
CA ARG A 31 -12.58 -5.40 -4.09
C ARG A 31 -13.42 -6.69 -4.17
N SER A 32 -13.61 -7.22 -5.37
CA SER A 32 -14.29 -8.50 -5.63
C SER A 32 -13.45 -9.75 -5.37
N GLU A 33 -12.14 -9.63 -5.16
CA GLU A 33 -11.22 -10.72 -4.79
C GLU A 33 -10.75 -10.62 -3.33
N GLU A 34 -11.04 -9.50 -2.65
CA GLU A 34 -10.73 -9.25 -1.23
C GLU A 34 -11.32 -10.33 -0.31
N TRP A 35 -12.53 -10.84 -0.61
CA TRP A 35 -13.14 -11.91 0.18
C TRP A 35 -12.38 -13.24 0.17
N ARG A 36 -11.43 -13.42 -0.77
CA ARG A 36 -10.54 -14.60 -0.82
C ARG A 36 -9.24 -14.38 -0.07
N ASP A 37 -8.93 -13.14 0.31
CA ASP A 37 -7.72 -12.81 1.04
C ASP A 37 -7.92 -13.20 2.52
N PRO A 38 -7.01 -13.97 3.12
CA PRO A 38 -7.11 -14.31 4.53
C PRO A 38 -6.88 -13.06 5.39
N GLU A 39 -7.70 -12.88 6.43
CA GLU A 39 -7.52 -11.78 7.36
C GLU A 39 -6.17 -11.87 8.10
N PRO A 40 -5.53 -10.72 8.42
CA PRO A 40 -4.31 -10.69 9.22
C PRO A 40 -4.57 -11.19 10.65
N PRO A 41 -3.55 -11.77 11.33
CA PRO A 41 -3.69 -12.23 12.72
C PRO A 41 -4.04 -11.07 13.66
N ALA A 42 -4.86 -11.34 14.68
CA ALA A 42 -5.14 -10.37 15.73
C ALA A 42 -3.94 -10.17 16.67
N ASP A 43 -3.90 -9.06 17.42
CA ASP A 43 -2.82 -8.79 18.38
C ASP A 43 -2.70 -9.86 19.49
N ASP A 44 -3.79 -10.56 19.78
CA ASP A 44 -3.87 -11.65 20.78
C ASP A 44 -3.76 -13.06 20.15
N ASP A 45 -3.60 -13.18 18.83
CA ASP A 45 -3.45 -14.50 18.18
C ASP A 45 -2.09 -15.13 18.56
N PRO A 46 -2.04 -16.46 18.75
CA PRO A 46 -0.77 -17.15 18.90
C PRO A 46 0.08 -16.97 17.64
N ASP A 47 1.41 -16.96 17.80
CA ASP A 47 2.37 -16.84 16.69
C ASP A 47 2.35 -18.13 15.84
N VAL A 48 1.32 -18.24 15.01
CA VAL A 48 1.09 -19.32 14.05
C VAL A 48 1.18 -18.74 12.65
N PRO A 49 1.73 -19.48 11.68
CA PRO A 49 1.80 -19.00 10.31
C PRO A 49 0.38 -18.87 9.73
N THR A 50 -0.12 -17.64 9.65
CA THR A 50 -1.32 -17.29 8.87
C THR A 50 -1.07 -17.57 7.39
N ALA A 51 -2.15 -17.90 6.66
CA ALA A 51 -2.15 -18.34 5.26
C ALA A 51 -1.73 -17.25 4.25
N GLY A 52 -0.62 -16.55 4.45
CA GLY A 52 0.01 -15.68 3.46
C GLY A 52 1.24 -16.35 2.85
N PRO A 53 1.71 -15.95 1.65
CA PRO A 53 2.92 -16.50 1.07
C PRO A 53 4.10 -16.22 2.01
N SER A 54 4.68 -17.29 2.57
CA SER A 54 5.89 -17.18 3.37
C SER A 54 6.99 -16.61 2.48
N ARG A 55 7.42 -15.37 2.74
CA ARG A 55 8.59 -14.79 2.11
C ARG A 55 9.77 -15.69 2.43
N ARG A 56 10.19 -16.48 1.43
CA ARG A 56 11.34 -17.37 1.50
C ARG A 56 12.59 -16.50 1.43
N GLU A 57 13.10 -16.10 2.59
CA GLU A 57 14.41 -15.45 2.72
C GLU A 57 15.48 -16.45 2.24
N SER A 58 16.44 -15.98 1.43
CA SER A 58 17.53 -16.77 0.83
C SER A 58 18.72 -16.93 1.76
#